data_AF-A0A973JXM0-F1
#
_entry.id   AF-A0A973JXM0-F1
#
_cell.length_a   1.000
_cell.length_b   1.000
_cell.length_c   1.000
_cell.angle_alpha   90.00
_cell.angle_beta   90.00
_cell.angle_gamma   90.00
#
_symmetry.space_group_name_H-M   'P 1'
#
loop_
_entity.id
_entity.type
_entity.pdbx_description
1 polymer ?
#
loop_
_entity_poly.entity_id
_entity_poly.type
_entity_poly.pdbx_seq_one_letter_code
_entity_poly.pdbx_strand_id
1 'polypeptide(L)'
;MSGLAECGARGDAEVLWGLTSHSVPAVRARAVAGLRALDVSDVARFTELLDDPDPGVVREATLALVPSARALDAGWLMERLADRRSRAVRVSAFRLLDRHGGVVRLRAAVALIDDPDDKLRLWARQSVQLWRPTAEVPLGSAEVGELYDRARELFSEYVLTRRKREAGLGA
;
A
#
# COMPACT_ATOMS: atom_id res chain seq x y z
N MET A 1 -8.88 -7.69 42.84
CA MET A 1 -8.55 -7.16 41.50
C MET A 1 -7.15 -6.57 41.56
N SER A 2 -6.17 -7.28 41.00
CA SER A 2 -4.81 -6.79 40.74
C SER A 2 -4.10 -7.83 39.88
N GLY A 3 -3.32 -7.38 38.89
CA GLY A 3 -2.20 -8.15 38.32
C GLY A 3 -2.42 -8.72 36.90
N LEU A 4 -1.63 -8.17 35.95
CA LEU A 4 -1.06 -8.75 34.71
C LEU A 4 -1.25 -7.93 33.41
N ALA A 5 -2.11 -6.90 33.40
CA ALA A 5 -2.25 -6.04 32.21
C ALA A 5 -1.15 -4.97 32.07
N GLU A 6 -0.33 -4.72 33.09
CA GLU A 6 0.65 -3.61 33.12
C GLU A 6 2.11 -4.02 32.90
N CYS A 7 2.43 -5.32 32.76
CA CYS A 7 3.83 -5.77 32.61
C CYS A 7 4.28 -6.02 31.16
N GLY A 8 3.43 -5.80 30.15
CA GLY A 8 3.82 -5.88 28.72
C GLY A 8 4.14 -4.51 28.10
N ALA A 9 4.54 -3.53 28.92
CA ALA A 9 4.41 -2.12 28.62
C ALA A 9 5.75 -1.49 28.23
N ARG A 10 5.96 -1.19 26.93
CA ARG A 10 7.14 -0.52 26.33
C ARG A 10 8.50 -1.22 26.37
N GLY A 11 8.89 -1.87 27.47
CA GLY A 11 10.20 -2.55 27.56
C GLY A 11 10.35 -3.69 26.53
N ASP A 12 9.26 -4.43 26.32
CA ASP A 12 9.21 -5.51 25.32
C ASP A 12 9.28 -4.97 23.88
N ALA A 13 8.77 -3.77 23.64
CA ALA A 13 8.81 -3.17 22.31
C ALA A 13 10.26 -2.90 21.88
N GLU A 14 11.11 -2.34 22.74
CA GLU A 14 12.52 -2.10 22.41
C GLU A 14 13.30 -3.40 22.19
N VAL A 15 12.99 -4.47 22.95
CA VAL A 15 13.58 -5.80 22.72
C VAL A 15 13.18 -6.34 21.35
N LEU A 16 11.88 -6.30 21.01
CA LEU A 16 11.40 -6.76 19.71
C LEU A 16 11.97 -5.91 18.57
N TRP A 17 12.11 -4.61 18.78
CA TRP A 17 12.78 -3.71 17.86
C TRP A 17 14.25 -4.07 17.62
N GLY A 18 14.98 -4.50 18.66
CA GLY A 18 16.31 -5.06 18.48
C GLY A 18 16.32 -6.33 17.61
N LEU A 19 15.28 -7.16 17.72
CA LEU A 19 15.14 -8.38 16.93
C LEU A 19 14.77 -8.15 15.46
N THR A 20 14.37 -6.94 15.05
CA THR A 20 14.11 -6.64 13.63
C THR A 20 15.39 -6.51 12.81
N SER A 21 16.57 -6.54 13.43
CA SER A 21 17.87 -6.62 12.73
C SER A 21 18.52 -8.00 12.81
N HIS A 22 17.80 -9.00 13.33
CA HIS A 22 18.33 -10.34 13.52
C HIS A 22 18.64 -11.04 12.18
N SER A 23 19.70 -11.83 12.13
CA SER A 23 20.15 -12.51 10.90
C SER A 23 19.11 -13.49 10.36
N VAL A 24 18.42 -14.21 11.26
CA VAL A 24 17.36 -15.18 10.92
C VAL A 24 16.06 -14.45 10.53
N PRO A 25 15.56 -14.61 9.28
CA PRO A 25 14.37 -13.91 8.81
C PRO A 25 13.10 -14.20 9.61
N ALA A 26 12.91 -15.46 10.02
CA ALA A 26 11.76 -15.87 10.82
C ALA A 26 11.70 -15.12 12.17
N VAL A 27 12.86 -14.81 12.77
CA VAL A 27 12.94 -14.03 14.02
C VAL A 27 12.51 -12.59 13.76
N ARG A 28 13.02 -11.96 12.70
CA ARG A 28 12.60 -10.60 12.31
C ARG A 28 11.09 -10.53 12.09
N ALA A 29 10.53 -11.43 11.29
CA ALA A 29 9.10 -11.44 10.99
C ALA A 29 8.25 -11.62 12.26
N ARG A 30 8.67 -12.50 13.17
CA ARG A 30 8.00 -12.71 14.47
C ARG A 30 8.08 -11.47 15.36
N ALA A 31 9.20 -10.76 15.33
CA ALA A 31 9.39 -9.53 16.09
C ALA A 31 8.46 -8.42 15.60
N VAL A 32 8.36 -8.22 14.27
CA VAL A 32 7.43 -7.25 13.66
C VAL A 32 5.97 -7.61 13.95
N ALA A 33 5.62 -8.90 13.90
CA ALA A 33 4.29 -9.36 14.29
C ALA A 33 3.99 -9.08 15.78
N GLY A 34 4.99 -9.27 16.65
CA GLY A 34 4.90 -8.94 18.07
C GLY A 34 4.69 -7.45 18.32
N LEU A 35 5.48 -6.59 17.66
CA LEU A 35 5.35 -5.13 17.73
C LEU A 35 3.95 -4.67 17.30
N ARG A 36 3.42 -5.25 16.22
CA ARG A 36 2.06 -5.01 15.75
C ARG A 36 1.00 -5.48 16.75
N ALA A 37 1.21 -6.63 17.40
CA ALA A 37 0.29 -7.16 18.41
C ALA A 37 0.26 -6.31 19.69
N LEU A 38 1.37 -5.62 20.00
CA LEU A 38 1.47 -4.64 21.08
C LEU A 38 0.96 -3.24 20.70
N ASP A 39 0.41 -3.08 19.49
CA ASP A 39 -0.09 -1.80 18.95
C ASP A 39 0.97 -0.67 18.95
N VAL A 40 2.24 -1.05 18.81
CA VAL A 40 3.33 -0.08 18.66
C VAL A 40 3.13 0.67 17.35
N SER A 41 3.09 2.00 17.43
CA SER A 41 2.84 2.89 16.30
C SER A 41 4.07 3.73 15.98
N ASP A 42 5.12 3.09 15.44
CA ASP A 42 6.32 3.77 14.93
C ASP A 42 6.37 3.66 13.40
N VAL A 43 5.68 4.59 12.73
CA VAL A 43 5.51 4.60 11.27
C VAL A 43 6.86 4.63 10.55
N ALA A 44 7.84 5.40 11.05
CA ALA A 44 9.14 5.52 10.40
C ALA A 44 9.88 4.18 10.41
N ARG A 45 9.96 3.53 11.58
CA ARG A 45 10.67 2.25 11.72
C ARG A 45 10.00 1.12 10.95
N PHE A 46 8.67 1.07 10.90
CA PHE A 46 7.99 0.08 10.05
C PHE A 46 8.18 0.36 8.56
N THR A 47 8.31 1.63 8.15
CA THR A 47 8.53 2.00 6.74
C THR A 47 9.87 1.46 6.23
N GLU A 48 10.92 1.50 7.05
CA GLU A 48 12.23 0.93 6.71
C GLU A 48 12.17 -0.58 6.43
N LEU A 49 11.31 -1.30 7.17
CA LEU A 49 11.13 -2.75 7.05
C LEU A 49 10.39 -3.18 5.77
N LEU A 50 9.82 -2.23 5.02
CA LEU A 50 9.18 -2.53 3.74
C LEU A 50 10.18 -2.95 2.66
N ASP A 51 11.46 -2.61 2.81
CA ASP A 51 12.54 -3.02 1.90
C ASP A 51 13.33 -4.24 2.44
N ASP A 52 12.87 -4.92 3.51
CA ASP A 52 13.49 -6.16 4.01
C ASP A 52 13.48 -7.27 2.92
N PRO A 53 14.57 -8.05 2.78
CA PRO A 53 14.62 -9.12 1.78
C PRO A 53 13.62 -10.25 2.03
N ASP A 54 13.16 -10.44 3.28
CA ASP A 54 12.23 -11.49 3.64
C ASP A 54 10.76 -11.05 3.45
N PRO A 55 9.97 -11.79 2.66
CA PRO A 55 8.57 -11.44 2.40
C PRO A 55 7.69 -11.48 3.65
N GLY A 56 8.05 -12.26 4.68
CA GLY A 56 7.34 -12.32 5.95
C GLY A 56 7.47 -11.02 6.74
N VAL A 57 8.69 -10.46 6.78
CA VAL A 57 8.96 -9.14 7.41
C VAL A 57 8.17 -8.05 6.71
N VAL A 58 8.30 -7.95 5.38
CA VAL A 58 7.59 -6.95 4.57
C VAL A 58 6.09 -7.04 4.80
N ARG A 59 5.53 -8.26 4.84
CA ARG A 59 4.10 -8.48 5.09
C ARG A 59 3.67 -7.93 6.44
N GLU A 60 4.38 -8.27 7.53
CA GLU A 60 4.01 -7.81 8.87
C GLU A 60 4.16 -6.29 9.02
N ALA A 61 5.22 -5.70 8.45
CA ALA A 61 5.41 -4.25 8.44
C ALA A 61 4.28 -3.55 7.67
N THR A 62 3.89 -4.09 6.52
CA THR A 62 2.73 -3.59 5.76
C THR A 62 1.47 -3.59 6.61
N LEU A 63 1.19 -4.68 7.33
CA LEU A 63 -0.01 -4.80 8.16
C LEU A 63 0.01 -3.81 9.32
N ALA A 64 1.18 -3.53 9.91
CA ALA A 64 1.33 -2.51 10.95
C ALA A 64 1.10 -1.08 10.39
N LEU A 65 1.44 -0.85 9.12
CA LEU A 65 1.31 0.46 8.47
C LEU A 65 -0.06 0.74 7.85
N VAL A 66 -0.89 -0.28 7.58
CA VAL A 66 -2.22 -0.09 6.94
C VAL A 66 -3.10 0.97 7.64
N PRO A 67 -3.20 1.02 8.99
CA PRO A 67 -3.96 2.07 9.67
C PRO A 67 -3.46 3.49 9.39
N SER A 68 -2.15 3.64 9.19
CA SER A 68 -1.47 4.91 8.96
C SER A 68 -1.14 5.18 7.49
N ALA A 69 -1.67 4.38 6.56
CA ALA A 69 -1.23 4.38 5.17
C ALA A 69 -1.29 5.77 4.53
N ARG A 70 -2.35 6.55 4.78
CA ARG A 70 -2.52 7.90 4.20
C ARG A 70 -1.43 8.91 4.62
N ALA A 71 -0.71 8.65 5.70
CA ALA A 71 0.37 9.50 6.21
C ALA A 71 1.75 9.17 5.60
N LEU A 72 1.86 8.07 4.85
CA LEU A 72 3.11 7.68 4.19
C LEU A 72 3.40 8.55 2.97
N ASP A 73 4.66 8.63 2.59
CA ASP A 73 5.06 9.28 1.34
C ASP A 73 4.59 8.44 0.14
N ALA A 74 3.60 8.96 -0.60
CA ALA A 74 3.05 8.28 -1.76
C ALA A 74 4.07 8.15 -2.91
N GLY A 75 4.96 9.13 -3.10
CA GLY A 75 6.00 9.09 -4.14
C GLY A 75 7.01 7.98 -3.87
N TRP A 76 7.47 7.89 -2.63
CA TRP A 76 8.37 6.83 -2.16
C TRP A 76 7.75 5.44 -2.34
N LEU A 77 6.46 5.27 -2.02
CA LEU A 77 5.72 4.02 -2.25
C LEU A 77 5.56 3.70 -3.73
N MET A 78 5.33 4.70 -4.59
CA MET A 78 5.26 4.50 -6.05
C MET A 78 6.57 3.95 -6.61
N GLU A 79 7.73 4.40 -6.12
CA GLU A 79 9.03 3.82 -6.52
C GLU A 79 9.18 2.33 -6.17
N ARG A 80 8.44 1.85 -5.17
CA ARG A 80 8.42 0.44 -4.76
C ARG A 80 7.55 -0.44 -5.66
N LEU A 81 6.78 0.15 -6.58
CA LEU A 81 6.03 -0.57 -7.60
C LEU A 81 6.89 -1.00 -8.81
N ALA A 82 8.13 -0.52 -8.93
CA ALA A 82 8.98 -0.82 -10.08
C ALA A 82 9.26 -2.34 -10.23
N ASP A 83 9.28 -2.84 -11.47
CA ASP A 83 9.44 -4.28 -11.79
C ASP A 83 10.68 -4.94 -11.16
N ARG A 84 11.76 -4.16 -11.00
CA ARG A 84 13.01 -4.61 -10.35
C ARG A 84 12.86 -4.94 -8.86
N ARG A 85 11.78 -4.48 -8.22
CA ARG A 85 11.50 -4.74 -6.80
C ARG A 85 10.95 -6.14 -6.64
N SER A 86 11.20 -6.75 -5.48
CA SER A 86 10.64 -8.07 -5.19
C SER A 86 9.11 -8.02 -5.20
N ARG A 87 8.48 -9.14 -5.53
CA ARG A 87 7.02 -9.28 -5.53
C ARG A 87 6.40 -8.80 -4.20
N ALA A 88 7.02 -9.13 -3.07
CA ALA A 88 6.51 -8.76 -1.75
C ALA A 88 6.50 -7.24 -1.54
N VAL A 89 7.56 -6.55 -1.98
CA VAL A 89 7.66 -5.08 -1.93
C VAL A 89 6.58 -4.43 -2.80
N ARG A 90 6.39 -4.91 -4.05
CA ARG A 90 5.36 -4.35 -4.94
C ARG A 90 3.95 -4.55 -4.38
N VAL A 91 3.64 -5.75 -3.89
CA VAL A 91 2.34 -6.05 -3.25
C VAL A 91 2.11 -5.18 -2.02
N SER A 92 3.14 -4.97 -1.19
CA SER A 92 3.08 -4.12 -0.01
C SER A 92 2.79 -2.67 -0.38
N ALA A 93 3.58 -2.10 -1.27
CA ALA A 93 3.43 -0.73 -1.72
C ALA A 93 2.06 -0.51 -2.36
N PHE A 94 1.60 -1.43 -3.21
CA PHE A 94 0.28 -1.33 -3.81
C PHE A 94 -0.83 -1.36 -2.76
N ARG A 95 -0.73 -2.25 -1.76
CA ARG A 95 -1.70 -2.29 -0.66
C ARG A 95 -1.78 -0.98 0.10
N LEU A 96 -0.64 -0.35 0.39
CA LEU A 96 -0.61 0.93 1.12
C LEU A 96 -1.17 2.06 0.25
N LEU A 97 -0.77 2.13 -1.02
CA LEU A 97 -1.27 3.11 -2.00
C LEU A 97 -2.77 2.97 -2.28
N ASP A 98 -3.32 1.75 -2.29
CA ASP A 98 -4.75 1.54 -2.45
C ASP A 98 -5.56 2.13 -1.27
N ARG A 99 -4.95 2.17 -0.07
CA ARG A 99 -5.53 2.81 1.13
C ARG A 99 -5.34 4.33 1.18
N HIS A 100 -4.42 4.91 0.39
CA HIS A 100 -4.34 6.37 0.24
C HIS A 100 -5.63 6.96 -0.34
N GLY A 101 -6.26 6.26 -1.29
CA GLY A 101 -7.44 6.73 -2.00
C GLY A 101 -7.11 7.80 -3.05
N GLY A 102 -8.14 8.53 -3.49
CA GLY A 102 -8.02 9.63 -4.45
C GLY A 102 -7.27 9.26 -5.73
N VAL A 103 -6.59 10.23 -6.33
CA VAL A 103 -5.80 10.01 -7.56
C VAL A 103 -4.59 9.08 -7.32
N VAL A 104 -4.04 9.05 -6.10
CA VAL A 104 -2.90 8.19 -5.72
C VAL A 104 -3.24 6.72 -5.93
N ARG A 105 -4.42 6.29 -5.47
CA ARG A 105 -4.91 4.92 -5.67
C ARG A 105 -5.02 4.58 -7.16
N LEU A 106 -5.58 5.48 -7.98
CA LEU A 106 -5.70 5.26 -9.42
C LEU A 106 -4.33 5.17 -10.09
N ARG A 107 -3.40 6.07 -9.73
CA ARG A 107 -2.03 6.09 -10.24
C ARG A 107 -1.30 4.78 -9.96
N ALA A 108 -1.40 4.28 -8.73
CA ALA A 108 -0.80 3.02 -8.31
C ALA A 108 -1.40 1.83 -9.06
N ALA A 109 -2.73 1.81 -9.23
CA ALA A 109 -3.42 0.74 -9.94
C ALA A 109 -3.07 0.74 -11.43
N VAL A 110 -3.04 1.90 -12.09
CA VAL A 110 -2.63 2.03 -13.50
C VAL A 110 -1.17 1.61 -13.71
N ALA A 111 -0.28 1.88 -12.75
CA ALA A 111 1.12 1.47 -12.84
C ALA A 111 1.33 -0.06 -12.86
N LEU A 112 0.34 -0.84 -12.41
CA LEU A 112 0.44 -2.30 -12.25
C LEU A 112 -0.52 -3.08 -13.16
N ILE A 113 -1.23 -2.43 -14.09
CA ILE A 113 -2.18 -3.11 -14.98
C ILE A 113 -1.52 -4.15 -15.89
N ASP A 114 -0.20 -4.08 -16.04
CA ASP A 114 0.62 -5.03 -16.81
C ASP A 114 1.72 -5.68 -15.95
N ASP A 115 1.58 -5.66 -14.61
CA ASP A 115 2.57 -6.29 -13.71
C ASP A 115 2.77 -7.77 -14.08
N PRO A 116 4.01 -8.30 -14.07
CA PRO A 116 4.27 -9.69 -14.40
C PRO A 116 3.62 -10.70 -13.43
N ASP A 117 3.30 -10.31 -12.19
CA ASP A 117 2.56 -11.15 -11.25
C ASP A 117 1.05 -11.11 -11.56
N ASP A 118 0.49 -12.22 -12.04
CA ASP A 118 -0.92 -12.33 -12.44
C ASP A 118 -1.91 -11.87 -11.37
N LYS A 119 -1.63 -12.18 -10.10
CA LYS A 119 -2.52 -11.81 -9.00
C LYS A 119 -2.47 -10.30 -8.73
N LEU A 120 -1.28 -9.71 -8.73
CA LEU A 120 -1.10 -8.27 -8.57
C LEU A 120 -1.72 -7.50 -9.75
N ARG A 121 -1.48 -7.98 -10.97
CA ARG A 121 -2.07 -7.43 -12.20
C ARG A 121 -3.59 -7.46 -12.16
N LEU A 122 -4.20 -8.58 -11.78
CA LEU A 122 -5.64 -8.70 -11.63
C LEU A 122 -6.20 -7.73 -10.59
N TRP A 123 -5.56 -7.64 -9.42
CA TRP A 123 -5.99 -6.73 -8.36
C TRP A 123 -5.89 -5.26 -8.79
N ALA A 124 -4.81 -4.89 -9.48
CA ALA A 124 -4.61 -3.56 -10.04
C ALA A 124 -5.72 -3.20 -11.05
N ARG A 125 -5.98 -4.08 -12.02
CA ARG A 125 -7.06 -3.90 -13.02
C ARG A 125 -8.42 -3.74 -12.35
N GLN A 126 -8.74 -4.56 -11.35
CA GLN A 126 -9.97 -4.42 -10.56
C GLN A 126 -10.03 -3.07 -9.82
N SER A 127 -8.92 -2.63 -9.24
CA SER A 127 -8.87 -1.34 -8.54
C SER A 127 -9.13 -0.16 -9.49
N VAL A 128 -8.58 -0.20 -10.71
CA VAL A 128 -8.89 0.79 -11.77
C VAL A 128 -10.39 0.80 -12.11
N GLN A 129 -10.99 -0.38 -12.34
CA GLN A 129 -12.41 -0.49 -12.72
C GLN A 129 -13.38 -0.04 -11.61
N LEU A 130 -13.00 -0.27 -10.35
CA LEU A 130 -13.78 0.10 -9.17
C LEU A 130 -13.51 1.53 -8.69
N TRP A 131 -12.46 2.18 -9.18
CA TRP A 131 -12.14 3.55 -8.77
C TRP A 131 -13.25 4.53 -9.16
N ARG A 132 -13.50 5.48 -8.26
CA ARG A 132 -14.40 6.61 -8.45
C ARG A 132 -13.72 7.89 -7.94
N PRO A 133 -14.00 9.06 -8.54
CA PRO A 133 -13.53 10.32 -8.01
C PRO A 133 -14.09 10.52 -6.59
N THR A 134 -13.23 10.91 -5.67
CA THR A 134 -13.60 11.34 -4.32
C THR A 134 -13.64 12.87 -4.27
N ALA A 135 -14.20 13.44 -3.19
CA ALA A 135 -14.23 14.89 -3.01
C ALA A 135 -12.83 15.55 -2.98
N GLU A 136 -11.78 14.77 -2.72
CA GLU A 136 -10.39 15.21 -2.70
C GLU A 136 -9.77 15.33 -4.10
N VAL A 137 -10.40 14.75 -5.12
CA VAL A 137 -9.91 14.78 -6.50
C VAL A 137 -10.54 15.97 -7.23
N PRO A 138 -9.74 16.93 -7.72
CA PRO A 138 -10.28 18.04 -8.49
C PRO A 138 -11.08 17.54 -9.70
N LEU A 139 -12.29 18.06 -9.86
CA LEU A 139 -13.09 17.82 -11.06
C LEU A 139 -12.33 18.33 -12.29
N GLY A 140 -12.39 17.57 -13.38
CA GLY A 140 -11.67 17.88 -14.61
C GLY A 140 -10.15 17.69 -14.53
N SER A 141 -9.64 16.95 -13.53
CA SER A 141 -8.22 16.62 -13.42
C SER A 141 -7.69 15.95 -14.69
N ALA A 142 -6.80 16.65 -15.42
CA ALA A 142 -6.15 16.12 -16.62
C ALA A 142 -5.46 14.78 -16.35
N GLU A 143 -4.81 14.65 -15.19
CA GLU A 143 -4.14 13.42 -14.77
C GLU A 143 -5.11 12.23 -14.72
N VAL A 144 -6.36 12.42 -14.25
CA VAL A 144 -7.36 11.35 -14.22
C VAL A 144 -7.73 10.93 -15.65
N GLY A 145 -7.81 11.87 -16.59
CA GLY A 145 -8.03 11.58 -18.00
C GLY A 145 -6.93 10.72 -18.60
N GLU A 146 -5.67 11.12 -18.40
CA GLU A 146 -4.49 10.39 -18.87
C GLU A 146 -4.38 8.99 -18.25
N LEU A 147 -4.71 8.85 -16.96
CA LEU A 147 -4.75 7.55 -16.27
C LEU A 147 -5.82 6.63 -16.87
N TYR A 148 -7.00 7.17 -17.17
CA TYR A 148 -8.04 6.40 -17.83
C TYR A 148 -7.69 6.02 -19.26
N ASP A 149 -7.01 6.91 -20.00
CA ASP A 149 -6.57 6.62 -21.37
C ASP A 149 -5.52 5.51 -21.42
N ARG A 150 -4.59 5.49 -20.47
CA ARG A 150 -3.63 4.39 -20.31
C ARG A 150 -4.29 3.05 -19.99
N ALA A 151 -5.40 3.07 -19.25
CA ALA A 151 -6.15 1.88 -18.88
C ALA A 151 -7.39 1.63 -19.74
N ARG A 152 -7.48 2.23 -20.93
CA ARG A 152 -8.70 2.20 -21.77
C ARG A 152 -9.17 0.78 -22.10
N GLU A 153 -8.24 -0.16 -22.27
CA GLU A 153 -8.53 -1.55 -22.59
C GLU A 153 -9.34 -2.28 -21.50
N LEU A 154 -9.34 -1.74 -20.28
CA LEU A 154 -10.10 -2.29 -19.16
C LEU A 154 -11.58 -1.91 -19.19
N PHE A 155 -11.99 -1.07 -20.13
CA PHE A 155 -13.33 -0.51 -20.22
C PHE A 155 -13.92 -0.66 -21.62
N SER A 156 -15.25 -0.76 -21.70
CA SER A 156 -15.93 -0.43 -22.94
C SER A 156 -15.93 1.09 -23.14
N GLU A 157 -16.02 1.56 -24.38
CA GLU A 157 -16.08 2.99 -24.71
C GLU A 157 -17.19 3.73 -23.93
N TYR A 158 -18.36 3.09 -23.76
CA TYR A 158 -19.46 3.62 -22.95
C TYR A 158 -19.06 3.81 -21.47
N VAL A 159 -18.46 2.78 -20.85
CA VAL A 159 -18.07 2.85 -19.45
C VAL A 159 -16.95 3.89 -19.25
N LEU A 160 -15.97 3.93 -20.15
CA LEU A 160 -14.89 4.90 -20.12
C LEU A 160 -15.42 6.34 -20.21
N THR A 161 -16.31 6.62 -21.16
CA THR A 161 -16.96 7.93 -21.32
C THR A 161 -17.71 8.32 -20.05
N ARG A 162 -18.48 7.39 -19.47
CA ARG A 162 -19.19 7.64 -18.21
C ARG A 162 -18.23 7.94 -17.06
N ARG A 163 -17.13 7.21 -16.93
CA ARG A 163 -16.11 7.43 -15.89
C ARG A 163 -15.45 8.80 -16.02
N LYS A 164 -15.09 9.20 -17.23
CA LYS A 164 -14.55 10.53 -17.51
C LYS A 164 -15.54 11.62 -17.11
N ARG A 165 -16.82 11.50 -17.48
CA ARG A 165 -17.87 12.45 -17.06
C ARG A 165 -18.07 12.52 -15.54
N GLU A 166 -18.08 11.37 -14.85
CA GLU A 166 -18.14 11.33 -13.37
C GLU A 166 -16.96 12.08 -12.73
N ALA A 167 -15.79 12.09 -13.38
CA ALA A 167 -14.61 12.86 -12.96
C ALA A 167 -14.61 14.32 -13.46
N GLY A 168 -15.68 14.80 -14.09
CA GLY A 168 -15.76 16.15 -14.65
C GLY A 168 -14.96 16.36 -15.93
N LEU A 169 -14.56 15.28 -16.61
CA LEU A 169 -13.87 15.31 -17.89
C LEU A 169 -14.89 15.15 -19.02
N GLY A 170 -14.92 16.13 -19.93
CA GLY A 170 -15.85 16.18 -21.06
C GLY A 170 -16.65 17.48 -21.05
N ALA A 171 -16.07 18.50 -21.68
CA ALA A 171 -16.83 19.40 -22.55
C ALA A 171 -16.88 18.76 -23.94
#